data_AF-A0A2A5B7Z3-F1
#
_entry.id   AF-A0A2A5B7Z3-F1
#
_cell.length_a   1.000
_cell.length_b   1.000
_cell.length_c   1.000
_cell.angle_alpha   90.00
_cell.angle_beta   90.00
_cell.angle_gamma   90.00
#
_symmetry.space_group_name_H-M   'P 1'
#
loop_
_entity.id
_entity.type
_entity.pdbx_description
1 polymer ?
#
loop_
_entity_poly.entity_id
_entity_poly.type
_entity_poly.pdbx_seq_one_letter_code
_entity_poly.pdbx_strand_id
1 'polypeptide(L)'
;MLSKKILNFIVALLAIGTTLSFLLHFSECINVEILENVGDYPFGTEGPVAGVKHYKDANSYSNAMLHFTLSNLFSSMLLWWGIFKETILFVYTGIIVIILDLILLNLIY
;
A
#
# COMPACT_ATOMS: atom_id res chain seq x y z
N MET A 1 -13.52 5.02 27.53
CA MET A 1 -13.73 3.84 26.66
C MET A 1 -14.32 4.31 25.35
N LEU A 2 -13.73 3.94 24.22
CA LEU A 2 -14.32 4.18 22.90
C LEU A 2 -15.53 3.25 22.72
N SER A 3 -16.64 3.72 22.16
CA SER A 3 -17.80 2.86 21.92
C SER A 3 -17.50 1.86 20.78
N LYS A 4 -18.11 0.66 20.81
CA LYS A 4 -17.98 -0.35 19.73
C LYS A 4 -18.33 0.23 18.35
N LYS A 5 -19.31 1.14 18.29
CA LYS A 5 -19.71 1.84 17.05
C LYS A 5 -18.59 2.74 16.52
N ILE A 6 -17.93 3.49 17.39
CA ILE A 6 -16.81 4.36 17.00
C ILE A 6 -15.62 3.51 16.55
N LEU A 7 -15.32 2.41 17.25
CA LEU A 7 -14.23 1.50 16.84
C LEU A 7 -14.48 0.92 15.45
N ASN A 8 -15.67 0.39 15.19
CA ASN A 8 -16.02 -0.17 13.87
C ASN A 8 -15.96 0.89 12.77
N PHE A 9 -16.38 2.13 13.06
CA PHE A 9 -16.26 3.24 12.12
C PHE A 9 -14.80 3.54 11.76
N ILE A 10 -13.90 3.58 12.76
CA ILE A 10 -12.46 3.79 12.53
C ILE A 10 -11.86 2.65 11.69
N VAL A 11 -12.19 1.40 12.01
CA VAL A 11 -11.70 0.24 11.25
C VAL A 11 -12.21 0.27 9.81
N ALA A 12 -13.45 0.70 9.57
CA ALA A 12 -14.00 0.87 8.23
C ALA A 12 -13.26 1.96 7.44
N LEU A 13 -12.94 3.10 8.07
CA LEU A 13 -12.13 4.15 7.44
C LEU A 13 -10.72 3.64 7.07
N LEU A 14 -10.09 2.85 7.95
CA LEU A 14 -8.80 2.21 7.67
C LEU A 14 -8.90 1.21 6.51
N ALA A 15 -9.97 0.41 6.44
CA ALA A 15 -10.19 -0.54 5.37
C ALA A 15 -10.38 0.18 4.01
N ILE A 16 -11.14 1.29 4.00
CA ILE A 16 -11.30 2.13 2.81
C ILE A 16 -9.96 2.74 2.40
N GLY A 17 -9.21 3.31 3.34
CA GLY A 17 -7.91 3.92 3.07
C GLY A 17 -6.90 2.95 2.47
N THR A 18 -6.79 1.75 3.05
CA THR A 18 -5.91 0.68 2.52
C THR A 18 -6.36 0.17 1.16
N THR A 19 -7.68 0.09 0.92
CA THR A 19 -8.22 -0.26 -0.41
C THR A 19 -7.85 0.79 -1.47
N LEU A 20 -7.99 2.08 -1.14
CA LEU A 20 -7.59 3.16 -2.04
C LEU A 20 -6.08 3.16 -2.30
N SER A 21 -5.27 2.94 -1.26
CA SER A 21 -3.81 2.86 -1.41
C SER A 21 -3.39 1.66 -2.26
N PHE A 22 -4.04 0.50 -2.12
CA PHE A 22 -3.87 -0.63 -3.03
C PHE A 22 -4.15 -0.23 -4.49
N LEU A 23 -5.29 0.41 -4.76
CA LEU A 23 -5.65 0.80 -6.13
C LEU A 23 -4.65 1.78 -6.74
N LEU A 24 -4.16 2.74 -5.94
CA LEU A 24 -3.14 3.69 -6.38
C LEU A 24 -1.82 2.98 -6.73
N HIS A 25 -1.29 2.15 -5.83
CA HIS A 25 -0.04 1.43 -6.09
C HIS A 25 -0.18 0.41 -7.23
N PHE A 26 -1.34 -0.22 -7.37
CA PHE A 26 -1.61 -1.14 -8.48
C PHE A 26 -1.61 -0.40 -9.83
N SER A 27 -2.26 0.77 -9.89
CA SER A 27 -2.20 1.66 -11.05
C SER A 27 -0.76 2.07 -11.37
N GLU A 28 0.05 2.32 -10.35
CA GLU A 28 1.46 2.69 -10.49
C GLU A 28 2.32 1.52 -10.98
N CYS A 29 2.06 0.29 -10.52
CA CYS A 29 2.70 -0.92 -11.05
C CYS A 29 2.42 -1.10 -12.54
N ILE A 30 1.16 -0.94 -12.98
CA ILE A 30 0.79 -1.01 -14.40
C ILE A 30 1.53 0.05 -15.21
N ASN A 31 1.59 1.28 -14.68
CA ASN A 31 2.30 2.35 -15.36
C ASN A 31 3.79 2.03 -15.50
N VAL A 32 4.45 1.52 -14.46
CA VAL A 32 5.87 1.15 -14.50
C VAL A 32 6.12 -0.02 -15.47
N GLU A 33 5.26 -1.05 -15.46
CA GLU A 33 5.36 -2.18 -16.39
C GLU A 33 5.19 -1.76 -17.86
N ILE A 34 4.27 -0.82 -18.13
CA ILE A 34 4.13 -0.21 -19.46
C ILE A 34 5.42 0.53 -19.82
N LEU A 35 5.99 1.30 -18.88
CA LEU A 35 7.18 2.13 -19.10
C LEU A 35 8.48 1.32 -19.27
N GLU A 36 8.63 0.18 -18.59
CA GLU A 36 9.75 -0.75 -18.78
C GLU A 36 9.75 -1.36 -20.20
N ASN A 37 8.56 -1.54 -20.81
CA ASN A 37 8.41 -2.11 -22.14
C ASN A 37 8.63 -1.11 -23.30
N VAL A 38 8.74 0.21 -23.04
CA VAL A 38 8.95 1.22 -24.08
C VAL A 38 10.44 1.55 -24.33
N GLY A 39 11.34 1.04 -23.49
CA GLY A 39 12.81 1.20 -23.64
C GLY A 39 13.35 2.57 -23.20
N ASP A 40 14.48 2.56 -22.49
CA ASP A 40 15.24 3.74 -22.01
C ASP A 40 14.41 4.83 -21.29
N TYR A 41 13.39 4.42 -20.54
CA TYR A 41 12.57 5.39 -19.82
C TYR A 41 13.33 5.96 -18.60
N PRO A 42 13.52 7.29 -18.49
CA PRO A 42 14.35 7.88 -17.45
C PRO A 42 13.70 7.72 -16.07
N PHE A 43 14.39 6.99 -15.19
CA PHE A 43 13.99 6.79 -13.81
C PHE A 43 14.61 7.89 -12.92
N GLY A 44 13.80 8.65 -12.18
CA GLY A 44 14.25 9.78 -11.36
C GLY A 44 13.62 11.14 -11.76
N THR A 45 14.43 12.21 -11.82
CA THR A 45 13.96 13.62 -11.95
C THR A 45 13.14 13.95 -13.19
N GLU A 46 13.15 13.10 -14.22
CA GLU A 46 12.45 13.33 -15.49
C GLU A 46 11.37 12.25 -15.78
N GLY A 47 11.16 11.30 -14.86
CA GLY A 47 10.08 10.31 -14.93
C GLY A 47 8.80 10.78 -14.22
N PRO A 48 7.68 10.03 -14.31
CA PRO A 48 6.39 10.36 -13.70
C PRO A 48 6.46 10.27 -12.18
N VAL A 49 7.51 9.65 -11.65
CA VAL A 49 7.88 9.61 -10.24
C VAL A 49 8.92 10.70 -9.92
N ALA A 50 8.59 11.95 -10.28
CA ALA A 50 9.39 13.10 -9.91
C ALA A 50 9.49 13.19 -8.37
N GLY A 51 10.71 13.03 -7.83
CA GLY A 51 10.97 13.07 -6.38
C GLY A 51 11.44 11.77 -5.76
N VAL A 52 11.44 10.66 -6.50
CA VAL A 52 11.87 9.36 -5.96
C VAL A 52 13.36 9.12 -6.21
N LYS A 53 14.19 9.86 -5.47
CA LYS A 53 15.67 9.77 -5.55
C LYS A 53 16.26 8.51 -4.89
N HIS A 54 15.43 7.70 -4.25
CA HIS A 54 15.87 6.63 -3.34
C HIS A 54 16.02 5.25 -4.01
N TYR A 55 15.36 5.01 -5.14
CA TYR A 55 15.52 3.73 -5.86
C TYR A 55 16.56 3.87 -6.97
N LYS A 56 17.40 2.84 -7.09
CA LYS A 56 18.54 2.81 -8.04
C LYS A 56 18.11 2.72 -9.50
N ASP A 57 16.98 2.08 -9.76
CA ASP A 57 16.45 1.79 -11.09
C ASP A 57 14.94 1.52 -11.03
N ALA A 58 14.31 1.47 -12.22
CA ALA A 58 12.87 1.22 -12.38
C ALA A 58 12.44 -0.13 -11.80
N ASN A 59 13.29 -1.15 -11.92
CA ASN A 59 13.01 -2.49 -11.41
C ASN A 59 12.94 -2.50 -9.87
N SER A 60 13.86 -1.81 -9.20
CA SER A 60 13.88 -1.66 -7.74
C SER A 60 12.63 -0.95 -7.22
N TYR A 61 12.17 0.06 -7.96
CA TYR A 61 10.93 0.78 -7.65
C TYR A 61 9.68 -0.06 -7.94
N SER A 62 9.64 -0.74 -9.09
CA SER A 62 8.56 -1.65 -9.47
C SER A 62 8.35 -2.73 -8.42
N ASN A 63 9.44 -3.35 -7.95
CA ASN A 63 9.40 -4.35 -6.87
C ASN A 63 8.89 -3.76 -5.54
N ALA A 64 9.30 -2.54 -5.19
CA ALA A 64 8.80 -1.86 -4.00
C ALA A 64 7.30 -1.56 -4.11
N MET A 65 6.84 -1.04 -5.26
CA MET A 65 5.42 -0.78 -5.51
C MET A 65 4.59 -2.06 -5.53
N LEU A 66 5.12 -3.16 -6.08
CA LEU A 66 4.47 -4.47 -6.03
C LEU A 66 4.32 -4.96 -4.60
N HIS A 67 5.36 -4.81 -3.77
CA HIS A 67 5.29 -5.15 -2.35
C HIS A 67 4.19 -4.35 -1.63
N PHE A 68 4.20 -3.02 -1.76
CA PHE A 68 3.17 -2.18 -1.13
C PHE A 68 1.77 -2.44 -1.68
N THR A 69 1.64 -2.79 -2.97
CA THR A 69 0.37 -3.18 -3.58
C THR A 69 -0.20 -4.43 -2.92
N LEU A 70 0.62 -5.50 -2.84
CA LEU A 70 0.20 -6.77 -2.25
C LEU A 70 -0.07 -6.63 -0.75
N SER A 71 0.75 -5.87 -0.03
CA SER A 71 0.60 -5.64 1.40
C SER A 71 -0.67 -4.84 1.73
N ASN A 72 -0.96 -3.79 0.96
CA ASN A 72 -2.21 -3.03 1.09
C ASN A 72 -3.44 -3.86 0.73
N LEU A 73 -3.37 -4.69 -0.31
CA LEU A 73 -4.45 -5.63 -0.66
C LEU A 73 -4.72 -6.59 0.49
N PHE A 74 -3.68 -7.21 1.03
CA PHE A 74 -3.79 -8.15 2.14
C PHE A 74 -4.35 -7.48 3.40
N SER A 75 -3.84 -6.31 3.77
CA SER A 75 -4.33 -5.51 4.89
C SER A 75 -5.80 -5.12 4.72
N SER A 76 -6.19 -4.67 3.53
CA SER A 76 -7.58 -4.35 3.20
C SER A 76 -8.49 -5.57 3.38
N MET A 77 -8.09 -6.72 2.83
CA MET A 77 -8.84 -7.97 2.98
C MET A 77 -9.01 -8.37 4.45
N LEU A 78 -7.96 -8.27 5.27
CA LEU A 78 -8.02 -8.58 6.70
C LEU A 78 -8.94 -7.63 7.47
N LEU A 79 -8.89 -6.32 7.18
CA LEU A 79 -9.74 -5.34 7.83
C LEU A 79 -11.21 -5.54 7.46
N TRP A 80 -11.52 -5.73 6.18
CA TRP A 80 -12.89 -6.03 5.72
C TRP A 80 -13.40 -7.33 6.32
N TRP A 81 -12.59 -8.38 6.32
CA TRP A 81 -12.96 -9.66 6.91
C TRP A 81 -13.18 -9.55 8.41
N GLY A 82 -12.33 -8.79 9.11
CA GLY A 82 -12.47 -8.49 10.54
C GLY A 82 -13.77 -7.76 10.86
N ILE A 83 -14.19 -6.80 10.02
CA ILE A 83 -15.48 -6.12 10.14
C ILE A 83 -16.63 -7.11 9.93
N PHE A 84 -16.63 -7.88 8.84
CA PHE A 84 -17.73 -8.79 8.49
C PHE A 84 -17.88 -9.97 9.45
N LYS A 85 -16.77 -10.48 9.99
CA LYS A 85 -16.75 -11.58 10.96
C LYS A 85 -16.73 -11.11 12.41
N GLU A 86 -16.81 -9.80 12.65
CA GLU A 86 -16.66 -9.19 13.98
C GLU A 86 -15.46 -9.74 14.78
N THR A 87 -14.36 -10.07 14.09
CA THR A 87 -13.23 -10.77 14.68
C THR A 87 -12.05 -9.81 14.85
N ILE A 88 -11.74 -9.50 16.11
CA ILE A 88 -10.70 -8.51 16.44
C ILE A 88 -9.29 -8.96 16.04
N LEU A 89 -9.06 -10.28 15.96
CA LEU A 89 -7.78 -10.84 15.54
C LEU A 89 -7.39 -10.35 14.14
N PHE A 90 -8.30 -10.44 13.15
CA PHE A 90 -8.02 -10.00 11.78
C PHE A 90 -7.84 -8.48 11.69
N VAL A 91 -8.58 -7.73 12.50
CA VAL A 91 -8.39 -6.28 12.60
C VAL A 91 -6.98 -5.95 13.10
N TYR A 92 -6.53 -6.61 14.18
CA TYR A 92 -5.18 -6.40 14.71
C TYR A 92 -4.10 -6.85 13.74
N THR A 93 -4.26 -8.00 13.09
CA THR A 93 -3.29 -8.47 12.09
C THR A 93 -3.19 -7.48 10.93
N GLY A 94 -4.32 -6.98 10.40
CA GLY A 94 -4.32 -5.97 9.35
C GLY A 94 -3.63 -4.66 9.78
N ILE A 95 -3.90 -4.19 10.99
CA ILE A 95 -3.23 -2.99 11.54
C ILE A 95 -1.72 -3.20 11.69
N ILE A 96 -1.28 -4.38 12.14
CA ILE A 96 0.15 -4.69 12.28
C ILE A 96 0.85 -4.64 10.91
N VAL A 97 0.24 -5.19 9.87
CA VAL A 97 0.80 -5.16 8.51
C VAL A 97 0.94 -3.72 8.03
N ILE A 98 -0.09 -2.86 8.22
CA ILE A 98 -0.02 -1.43 7.87
C ILE A 98 1.12 -0.72 8.62
N ILE A 99 1.30 -1.02 9.90
CA ILE A 99 2.39 -0.41 10.69
C ILE A 99 3.76 -0.84 10.15
N LEU A 100 3.92 -2.11 9.77
CA LEU A 100 5.16 -2.61 9.17
C LEU A 100 5.44 -1.93 7.84
N ASP A 101 4.43 -1.74 6.99
CA ASP A 101 4.56 -1.01 5.73
C ASP A 101 4.99 0.45 5.96
N LEU A 102 4.42 1.13 6.95
CA LEU A 102 4.80 2.51 7.32
C LEU A 102 6.22 2.60 7.86
N ILE A 103 6.67 1.60 8.64
CA ILE A 103 8.05 1.53 9.11
C ILE A 103 8.99 1.32 7.92
N LEU A 104 8.66 0.38 7.03
CA LEU A 104 9.45 0.10 5.83
C LEU A 104 9.54 1.34 4.92
N LEU A 105 8.43 2.06 4.73
CA LEU A 105 8.40 3.30 3.97
C LEU A 105 9.37 4.34 4.56
N ASN A 106 9.37 4.52 5.88
CA ASN A 106 10.31 5.43 6.57
C ASN A 106 11.78 4.97 6.56
N LEU A 107 12.06 3.70 6.26
CA LEU A 107 13.43 3.21 6.10
C LEU A 107 13.94 3.39 4.65
N ILE A 108 13.02 3.50 3.70
CA ILE A 108 13.34 3.65 2.27
C ILE A 108 13.38 5.13 1.85
N TYR A 109 12.52 5.98 2.44
CA TYR A 109 12.51 7.44 2.29
C TYR A 109 13.36 8.14 3.36
#